data_AF-A0A9D4GZX5-F1
#
_entry.id   AF-A0A9D4GZX5-F1
#
_cell.length_a   1.000
_cell.length_b   1.000
_cell.length_c   1.000
_cell.angle_alpha   90.00
_cell.angle_beta   90.00
_cell.angle_gamma   90.00
#
_symmetry.space_group_name_H-M   'P 1'
#
loop_
_entity.id
_entity.type
_entity.pdbx_description
1 polymer ?
#
loop_
_entity_poly.entity_id
_entity_poly.type
_entity_poly.pdbx_seq_one_letter_code
_entity_poly.pdbx_strand_id
1 'polypeptide(L)' 'MMSQHLDIHLECRGIDVSHRLGKYTPNKDRPVIVKFVRRQTKIDVMKRAKLLKGTGIYINEDAEVL' A
#
# COMPACT_ATOMS: atom_id res chain seq x y z
N MET A 1 4.68 -16.40 -1.75
CA MET A 1 3.47 -15.90 -2.44
C MET A 1 2.81 -14.85 -1.54
N MET A 2 2.81 -13.58 -1.94
CA MET A 2 2.28 -12.44 -1.14
C MET A 2 0.88 -11.98 -1.62
N SER A 3 0.10 -12.85 -2.25
CA SER A 3 -1.02 -12.42 -3.11
C SER A 3 -2.44 -12.47 -2.50
N GLN A 4 -2.66 -12.83 -1.23
CA GLN A 4 -4.03 -13.21 -0.81
C GLN A 4 -4.54 -12.70 0.54
N HIS A 5 -4.18 -11.48 0.95
CA HIS A 5 -4.78 -10.92 2.18
C HIS A 5 -5.78 -9.79 1.92
N LEU A 6 -5.71 -9.13 0.76
CA LEU A 6 -6.44 -7.88 0.56
C LEU A 6 -7.71 -8.01 -0.30
N ASP A 7 -8.08 -9.22 -0.74
CA ASP A 7 -9.32 -9.55 -1.49
C ASP A 7 -9.78 -8.44 -2.45
N ILE A 8 -8.85 -7.98 -3.29
CA ILE A 8 -9.05 -6.92 -4.27
C ILE A 8 -8.20 -7.21 -5.50
N HIS A 9 -8.81 -7.09 -6.67
CA HIS A 9 -8.09 -7.18 -7.93
C HIS A 9 -7.44 -5.83 -8.24
N LEU A 10 -6.10 -5.78 -8.22
CA LEU A 10 -5.31 -4.61 -8.60
C LEU A 10 -4.43 -4.98 -9.80
N GLU A 11 -4.52 -4.18 -10.85
CA GLU A 11 -3.60 -4.26 -11.98
C GLU A 11 -2.47 -3.24 -11.83
N CYS A 12 -1.28 -3.56 -12.33
CA CYS A 12 -0.15 -2.62 -12.33
C CYS A 12 -0.50 -1.30 -13.05
N ARG A 13 -1.37 -1.35 -14.06
CA ARG A 13 -1.86 -0.17 -14.79
C ARG A 13 -2.68 0.79 -13.92
N GLY A 14 -3.19 0.32 -12.78
CA GLY A 14 -3.92 1.14 -11.81
C GLY A 14 -3.01 1.88 -10.81
N ILE A 15 -1.70 1.66 -10.87
CA ILE A 15 -0.70 2.29 -10.01
C ILE A 15 0.03 3.36 -10.83
N ASP A 16 -0.04 4.61 -10.37
CA ASP A 16 0.66 5.75 -10.97
C ASP A 16 2.11 5.81 -10.50
N VAL A 17 2.32 5.68 -9.18
CA VAL A 17 3.65 5.70 -8.55
C VAL A 17 3.74 4.60 -7.50
N SER A 18 4.87 3.89 -7.45
CA SER A 18 5.21 2.99 -6.36
C SER A 18 6.72 2.97 -6.14
N HIS A 19 7.17 3.42 -4.97
CA HIS A 19 8.60 3.38 -4.62
C HIS A 19 8.82 3.32 -3.10
N ARG A 20 10.02 2.91 -2.69
CA ARG A 20 10.43 2.85 -1.27
C ARG A 20 10.80 4.25 -0.79
N LEU A 21 10.34 4.65 0.39
CA LEU A 21 10.72 5.90 1.04
C LEU A 21 11.96 5.74 1.92
N GLY A 22 12.72 6.82 2.07
CA GLY A 22 13.88 6.91 2.96
C GLY A 22 15.15 6.22 2.44
N LYS A 23 16.24 6.47 3.16
CA LYS A 23 17.57 5.91 2.86
C LYS A 23 17.59 4.40 3.11
N TYR A 24 18.29 3.65 2.26
CA TYR A 24 18.54 2.23 2.48
C TYR A 24 19.33 2.02 3.78
N THR A 25 18.83 1.15 4.64
CA THR A 25 19.50 0.71 5.86
C THR A 25 19.49 -0.82 5.88
N PRO A 26 20.65 -1.49 6.06
CA PRO A 26 20.69 -2.95 6.15
C PRO A 26 19.75 -3.47 7.24
N ASN A 27 19.07 -4.59 6.98
CA ASN A 27 18.16 -5.27 7.91
C ASN A 27 16.96 -4.44 8.40
N LYS A 28 16.57 -3.37 7.67
CA LYS A 28 15.38 -2.58 7.98
C LYS A 28 14.45 -2.47 6.78
N ASP A 29 13.18 -2.81 6.99
CA ASP A 29 12.15 -2.60 6.00
C ASP A 29 11.85 -1.11 5.82
N ARG A 30 11.73 -0.71 4.55
CA ARG A 30 11.37 0.66 4.17
C ARG A 30 9.90 0.72 3.74
N PRO A 31 9.12 1.72 4.16
CA PRO A 31 7.76 1.86 3.68
C PRO A 31 7.75 2.05 2.16
N VAL A 32 6.70 1.58 1.51
CA VAL A 32 6.42 1.84 0.09
C VAL A 32 5.33 2.89 0.02
N ILE A 33 5.58 3.98 -0.68
CA ILE A 33 4.51 4.92 -1.05
C ILE A 33 3.88 4.45 -2.34
N VAL A 34 2.55 4.44 -2.39
CA VAL A 34 1.77 4.04 -3.56
C VAL A 34 0.75 5.12 -3.88
N LYS A 35 0.84 5.68 -5.09
CA LYS A 35 -0.18 6.55 -5.66
C LYS A 35 -0.98 5.75 -6.67
N PHE A 36 -2.29 5.66 -6.45
CA PHE A 36 -3.20 5.02 -7.39
C PHE A 36 -3.69 6.01 -8.44
N VAL A 37 -3.92 5.54 -9.67
CA VAL A 37 -4.52 6.35 -10.74
C VAL A 37 -5.93 6.81 -10.36
N ARG A 38 -6.70 5.95 -9.68
CA ARG A 38 -8.07 6.24 -9.24
C ARG A 38 -8.13 6.39 -7.73
N ARG A 39 -8.73 7.48 -7.25
CA ARG A 39 -9.00 7.69 -5.81
C ARG A 39 -9.86 6.57 -5.21
N GLN A 40 -10.80 6.03 -5.97
CA GLN A 40 -11.65 4.93 -5.52
C GLN A 40 -10.82 3.69 -5.14
N THR A 41 -9.77 3.38 -5.91
CA THR A 41 -8.85 2.28 -5.61
C THR A 41 -8.17 2.46 -4.26
N LYS A 42 -7.70 3.67 -3.93
CA LYS A 42 -7.16 4.00 -2.59
C LYS A 42 -8.20 3.70 -1.51
N ILE A 43 -9.44 4.17 -1.67
CA ILE A 43 -10.51 3.97 -0.69
C ILE A 43 -10.80 2.48 -0.48
N ASP A 44 -10.87 1.70 -1.55
CA ASP A 44 -11.19 0.28 -1.51
C ASP A 44 -10.07 -0.55 -0.87
N VAL A 45 -8.82 -0.17 -1.12
CA VAL A 45 -7.62 -0.73 -0.45
C VAL A 45 -7.65 -0.41 1.05
N MET A 46 -7.89 0.85 1.42
CA MET A 46 -7.94 1.28 2.82
C MET A 46 -9.06 0.56 3.61
N LYS A 47 -10.24 0.39 3.03
CA LYS A 47 -11.36 -0.36 3.66
C LYS A 47 -10.99 -1.82 3.97
N ARG A 48 -10.11 -2.42 3.18
CA ARG A 48 -9.67 -3.81 3.31
C ARG A 48 -8.38 -3.96 4.11
N ALA A 49 -7.72 -2.87 4.51
CA ALA A 49 -6.49 -2.89 5.32
C ALA A 49 -6.65 -3.69 6.63
N LYS A 50 -7.87 -3.74 7.20
CA LYS A 50 -8.19 -4.56 8.38
C LYS A 50 -7.90 -6.06 8.20
N LEU A 51 -7.91 -6.56 6.97
CA LEU A 51 -7.62 -7.96 6.64
C LEU A 51 -6.14 -8.30 6.81
N LEU A 52 -5.26 -7.30 6.91
CA LEU A 52 -3.83 -7.48 7.16
C LEU A 52 -3.48 -7.69 8.63
N LYS A 53 -4.47 -7.66 9.54
CA LYS A 53 -4.23 -7.85 10.97
C LYS A 53 -3.55 -9.21 11.21
N GLY A 54 -2.44 -9.20 11.96
CA GLY A 54 -1.64 -10.40 12.24
C GLY A 54 -0.58 -10.74 11.19
N THR A 55 -0.56 -10.05 10.05
CA THR A 55 0.47 -10.28 9.00
C THR A 55 1.78 -9.53 9.24
N GLY A 56 1.80 -8.56 10.16
CA GLY A 56 2.93 -7.64 10.33
C GLY A 56 3.02 -6.56 9.24
N ILE A 57 2.09 -6.53 8.28
CA ILE A 57 2.00 -5.51 7.23
C ILE A 57 0.92 -4.49 7.61
N TYR A 58 1.22 -3.22 7.40
CA TYR A 58 0.32 -2.11 7.71
C TYR A 58 0.15 -1.22 6.48
N ILE A 59 -1.06 -0.73 6.27
CA ILE A 59 -1.38 0.28 5.26
C ILE A 59 -1.99 1.46 6.00
N ASN A 60 -1.39 2.63 5.85
CA ASN A 60 -1.85 3.88 6.45
C ASN A 60 -2.06 4.93 5.37
N GLU A 61 -2.92 5.89 5.66
CA GLU A 61 -3.10 7.05 4.79
C GLU A 61 -1.85 7.95 4.85
N ASP A 62 -1.44 8.47 3.70
CA ASP A 62 -0.38 9.48 3.65
C ASP A 62 -0.95 10.84 4.07
N ALA A 63 -0.19 11.57 4.87
CA ALA A 63 -0.65 12.77 5.59
C ALA A 63 -0.61 14.06 4.76
N GLU A 64 -0.69 13.97 3.43
CA GLU A 64 -0.87 15.17 2.62
C GLU A 64 -2.26 15.76 2.87
N VAL A 65 -2.26 16.77 3.74
CA VAL A 65 -3.36 17.71 4.00
C VAL A 65 -3.72 18.38 2.68
N LEU A 66 -4.95 18.16 2.21
CA LEU A 66 -5.61 19.08 1.27
C LEU A 66 -6.11 20.31 2.02
#